data_AF-A0A0C9ZLP1-F1
#
_entry.id   AF-A0A0C9ZLP1-F1
#
_cell.length_a   1.000
_cell.length_b   1.000
_cell.length_c   1.000
_cell.angle_alpha   90.00
_cell.angle_beta   90.00
_cell.angle_gamma   90.00
#
_symmetry.space_group_name_H-M   'P 1'
#
loop_
_entity.id
_entity.type
_entity.pdbx_description
1 polymer ?
#
loop_
_entity_poly.entity_id
_entity_poly.type
_entity_poly.pdbx_seq_one_letter_code
_entity_poly.pdbx_strand_id
1 'polypeptide(L)'
;MPGLMNTVYRPCSLKLDGWLAEVDECSGQPIELGDYGDCSDGILIRTGNIFEDMRILGIDPKDMAYRPMVSRVSHDILRPFPMMNRADVAIAYHTTRRTYLAVHQAKGISLPDNEHFMLLLKAFSTRLMGKHMVTIVIQCSDFYSVDRDGNRLGSGDGKFSANDLAPLTF
;
A
#
# COMPACT_ATOMS: atom_id res chain seq x y z
N MET A 1 -27.79 1.68 5.94
CA MET A 1 -26.77 0.61 5.91
C MET A 1 -25.50 1.20 5.31
N PRO A 2 -24.34 1.16 5.98
CA PRO A 2 -23.09 1.61 5.37
C PRO A 2 -22.82 0.74 4.15
N GLY A 3 -22.60 1.36 2.99
CA GLY A 3 -22.35 0.65 1.73
C GLY A 3 -21.09 -0.21 1.84
N LEU A 4 -21.22 -1.48 1.44
CA LEU A 4 -20.13 -2.43 1.39
C LEU A 4 -19.07 -1.89 0.41
N MET A 5 -17.90 -1.48 0.93
CA MET A 5 -16.77 -1.12 0.08
C MET A 5 -16.36 -2.36 -0.71
N ASN A 6 -16.35 -2.25 -2.03
CA ASN A 6 -16.00 -3.34 -2.92
C ASN A 6 -14.50 -3.66 -2.77
N THR A 7 -14.16 -4.92 -2.55
CA THR A 7 -12.77 -5.37 -2.42
C THR A 7 -12.31 -5.92 -3.76
N VAL A 8 -11.40 -5.22 -4.44
CA VAL A 8 -10.74 -5.69 -5.68
C VAL A 8 -9.84 -6.88 -5.36
N TYR A 9 -9.75 -7.85 -6.29
CA TYR A 9 -8.90 -9.04 -6.19
C TYR A 9 -7.42 -8.65 -6.14
N ARG A 10 -6.75 -8.99 -5.04
CA ARG A 10 -5.41 -8.49 -4.73
C ARG A 10 -4.32 -9.52 -5.06
N PRO A 11 -3.31 -9.18 -5.87
CA PRO A 11 -2.29 -10.11 -6.33
C PRO A 11 -1.22 -10.44 -5.29
N CYS A 12 -0.95 -9.59 -4.31
CA CYS A 12 0.22 -9.73 -3.42
C CYS A 12 -0.16 -9.81 -1.93
N SER A 13 0.45 -10.73 -1.18
CA SER A 13 0.26 -10.86 0.27
C SER A 13 1.57 -10.60 1.04
N LEU A 14 1.49 -9.76 2.08
CA LEU A 14 2.59 -9.38 2.98
C LEU A 14 2.11 -9.37 4.43
N LYS A 15 3.04 -9.33 5.40
CA LYS A 15 2.69 -9.09 6.80
C LYS A 15 3.04 -7.68 7.25
N LEU A 16 2.08 -6.96 7.83
CA LEU A 16 2.24 -5.65 8.45
C LEU A 16 2.12 -5.81 9.97
N ASP A 17 3.22 -5.59 10.69
CA ASP A 17 3.30 -5.85 12.14
C ASP A 17 2.80 -7.26 12.54
N GLY A 18 3.06 -8.25 11.69
CA GLY A 18 2.66 -9.64 11.89
C GLY A 18 1.28 -10.02 11.36
N TRP A 19 0.46 -9.04 10.94
CA TRP A 19 -0.87 -9.25 10.37
C TRP A 19 -0.81 -9.40 8.85
N LEU A 20 -1.49 -10.42 8.32
CA LEU A 20 -1.58 -10.62 6.87
C LEU A 20 -2.35 -9.46 6.23
N ALA A 21 -1.73 -8.81 5.25
CA ALA A 21 -2.30 -7.76 4.44
C ALA A 21 -2.17 -8.14 2.97
N GLU A 22 -3.29 -8.02 2.25
CA GLU A 22 -3.33 -8.17 0.80
C GLU A 22 -3.22 -6.79 0.16
N VAL A 23 -2.30 -6.63 -0.78
CA VAL A 23 -1.96 -5.37 -1.44
C VAL A 23 -1.95 -5.56 -2.97
N ASP A 24 -2.31 -4.48 -3.67
CA ASP A 24 -2.23 -4.40 -5.12
C ASP A 24 -0.85 -3.94 -5.57
N GLU A 25 -0.32 -4.56 -6.63
CA GLU A 25 0.90 -4.11 -7.30
C GLU A 25 0.55 -2.91 -8.20
N CYS A 26 0.68 -1.69 -7.65
CA CYS A 26 0.49 -0.47 -8.42
C CYS A 26 1.81 -0.04 -9.06
N SER A 27 2.30 -0.79 -10.05
CA SER A 27 3.54 -0.45 -10.74
C SER A 27 3.31 0.75 -11.68
N GLY A 28 3.85 1.92 -11.33
CA GLY A 28 3.99 3.07 -12.23
C GLY A 28 2.94 4.18 -12.09
N GLN A 29 1.97 4.05 -11.19
CA GLN A 29 1.09 5.17 -10.83
C GLN A 29 1.62 5.87 -9.57
N PRO A 30 1.71 7.21 -9.56
CA PRO A 30 1.94 7.95 -8.32
C PRO A 30 0.65 7.87 -7.49
N ILE A 31 0.58 6.86 -6.63
CA ILE A 31 -0.51 6.67 -5.68
C ILE A 31 -0.03 7.10 -4.30
N GLU A 32 -0.82 7.94 -3.64
CA GLU A 32 -0.57 8.38 -2.29
C GLU A 32 -1.54 7.76 -1.29
N LEU A 33 -1.11 7.66 -0.04
CA LEU A 33 -1.98 7.24 1.04
C LEU A 33 -3.18 8.19 1.14
N GLY A 34 -4.38 7.63 1.26
CA GLY A 34 -5.61 8.39 1.37
C GLY A 34 -6.19 8.88 0.03
N ASP A 35 -5.53 8.60 -1.09
CA ASP A 35 -6.13 8.81 -2.40
C ASP A 35 -7.40 7.98 -2.53
N TYR A 36 -8.42 8.56 -3.17
CA TYR A 36 -9.65 7.85 -3.47
C TYR A 36 -10.15 8.20 -4.87
N GLY A 37 -10.88 7.27 -5.47
CA GLY A 37 -11.34 7.42 -6.85
C GLY A 37 -11.96 6.16 -7.43
N ASP A 38 -12.09 6.14 -8.75
CA ASP A 38 -12.56 4.96 -9.48
C ASP A 38 -11.37 4.05 -9.75
N CYS A 39 -11.52 2.75 -9.48
CA CYS A 39 -10.47 1.76 -9.70
C CYS A 39 -10.97 0.73 -10.73
N SER A 40 -10.20 0.52 -11.78
CA SER A 40 -10.46 -0.51 -12.80
C SER A 40 -9.14 -1.19 -13.14
N ASP A 41 -9.12 -2.52 -13.12
CA ASP A 41 -7.94 -3.33 -13.50
C ASP A 41 -6.64 -2.93 -12.76
N GLY A 42 -6.76 -2.56 -11.48
CA GLY A 42 -5.62 -2.13 -10.65
C GLY A 42 -5.13 -0.71 -10.93
N ILE A 43 -5.79 0.01 -11.84
CA ILE A 43 -5.51 1.41 -12.16
C ILE A 43 -6.47 2.28 -11.36
N LEU A 44 -5.93 3.11 -10.46
CA LEU A 44 -6.68 4.10 -9.71
C LEU A 44 -6.74 5.42 -10.50
N ILE A 45 -7.96 5.87 -10.83
CA ILE A 45 -8.22 7.22 -11.34
C ILE A 45 -8.53 8.10 -10.13
N ARG A 46 -7.49 8.76 -9.62
CA ARG A 46 -7.58 9.64 -8.45
C ARG A 46 -8.63 10.74 -8.67
N THR A 47 -9.63 10.78 -7.78
CA THR A 47 -10.67 11.82 -7.73
C THR A 47 -10.42 12.82 -6.58
N GLY A 48 -9.68 12.42 -5.56
CA GLY A 48 -9.20 13.30 -4.49
C GLY A 48 -8.40 12.53 -3.45
N ASN A 49 -8.05 13.20 -2.35
CA ASN A 49 -7.32 12.62 -1.23
C ASN A 49 -7.94 13.05 0.11
N ILE A 50 -8.10 12.10 1.04
CA ILE A 50 -8.76 12.35 2.33
C ILE A 50 -8.03 13.42 3.16
N PHE A 51 -6.70 13.52 3.07
CA PHE A 51 -5.92 14.52 3.79
C PHE A 51 -6.07 15.92 3.18
N GLU A 52 -6.33 16.03 1.88
CA GLU A 52 -6.70 17.30 1.24
C GLU A 52 -8.09 17.73 1.72
N ASP A 53 -9.04 16.80 1.76
CA ASP A 53 -10.39 17.06 2.23
C ASP A 53 -10.43 17.52 3.69
N MET A 54 -9.60 16.91 4.54
CA MET A 54 -9.42 17.36 5.93
C MET A 54 -8.98 18.82 6.02
N ARG A 55 -8.00 19.22 5.23
CA ARG A 55 -7.49 20.61 5.22
C ARG A 55 -8.58 21.59 4.80
N ILE A 56 -9.43 21.23 3.84
CA ILE A 56 -10.57 22.05 3.42
C ILE A 56 -11.56 22.27 4.56
N LEU A 57 -11.75 21.26 5.42
CA LEU A 57 -12.58 21.34 6.63
C LEU A 57 -11.88 22.02 7.82
N GLY A 58 -10.64 22.51 7.65
CA GLY A 58 -9.87 23.12 8.73
C GLY A 58 -9.30 22.12 9.75
N ILE A 59 -9.28 20.82 9.40
CA ILE A 59 -8.69 19.78 10.24
C ILE A 59 -7.21 19.63 9.84
N ASP A 60 -6.30 19.71 10.81
CA ASP A 60 -4.88 19.52 10.57
C ASP A 60 -4.53 18.03 10.46
N PRO A 61 -4.08 17.53 9.28
CA PRO A 61 -3.64 16.14 9.13
C PRO A 61 -2.40 15.77 9.95
N LYS A 62 -1.66 16.76 10.46
CA LYS A 62 -0.48 16.55 11.32
C LYS A 62 -0.84 16.29 12.77
N ASP A 63 -2.10 16.48 13.17
CA ASP A 63 -2.57 16.08 14.50
C ASP A 63 -2.31 14.58 14.71
N MET A 64 -1.90 14.24 15.94
CA MET A 64 -1.64 12.86 16.34
C MET A 64 -2.84 11.93 16.10
N ALA A 65 -4.07 12.45 16.17
CA ALA A 65 -5.29 11.68 15.90
C ALA A 65 -5.44 11.27 14.41
N TYR A 66 -4.77 11.97 13.49
CA TYR A 66 -4.90 11.72 12.06
C TYR A 66 -3.59 11.35 11.37
N ARG A 67 -2.50 11.29 12.14
CA ARG A 67 -1.18 10.92 11.64
C ARG A 67 -1.18 9.49 11.11
N PRO A 68 -0.68 9.25 9.88
CA PRO A 68 -0.53 7.92 9.34
C PRO A 68 0.26 6.99 10.27
N MET A 69 -0.17 5.73 10.32
CA MET A 69 0.50 4.69 11.09
C MET A 69 1.61 4.07 10.26
N VAL A 70 2.69 3.68 10.94
CA VAL A 70 3.87 3.07 10.32
C VAL A 70 4.01 1.65 10.84
N SER A 71 3.98 0.70 9.92
CA SER A 71 4.09 -0.72 10.21
C SER A 71 5.37 -1.31 9.62
N ARG A 72 5.96 -2.26 10.35
CA ARG A 72 7.07 -3.07 9.83
C ARG A 72 6.51 -4.06 8.83
N VAL A 73 7.14 -4.14 7.66
CA VAL A 73 6.79 -5.14 6.64
C VAL A 73 7.64 -6.38 6.87
N SER A 74 7.01 -7.53 6.84
CA SER A 74 7.65 -8.83 6.98
C SER A 74 7.06 -9.85 6.02
N HIS A 75 7.74 -10.98 5.89
CA HIS A 75 7.42 -12.04 4.94
C HIS A 75 6.12 -12.72 5.35
N ASP A 76 5.36 -13.17 4.36
CA ASP A 76 4.36 -14.19 4.62
C ASP A 76 5.03 -15.58 4.75
N ILE A 77 4.82 -16.25 5.89
CA ILE A 77 5.60 -17.43 6.34
C ILE A 77 5.16 -18.72 5.60
N LEU A 78 4.27 -18.61 4.61
CA LEU A 78 3.64 -19.80 4.01
C LEU A 78 4.62 -20.79 3.38
N ARG A 79 5.89 -20.42 3.07
CA ARG A 79 6.94 -21.38 2.65
C ARG A 79 8.35 -20.96 3.10
N PRO A 80 9.23 -21.92 3.46
CA PRO A 80 10.64 -21.66 3.67
C PRO A 80 11.31 -21.25 2.34
N PHE A 81 11.72 -19.98 2.25
CA PHE A 81 12.44 -19.43 1.11
C PHE A 81 13.94 -19.33 1.42
N PRO A 82 14.86 -19.67 0.50
CA PRO A 82 16.30 -19.48 0.70
C PRO A 82 16.68 -18.03 1.04
N MET A 83 15.87 -17.06 0.57
CA MET A 83 16.02 -15.63 0.84
C MET A 83 15.50 -15.15 2.21
N MET A 84 14.87 -16.01 3.02
CA MET A 84 14.34 -15.61 4.35
C MET A 84 15.42 -15.14 5.33
N ASN A 85 16.70 -15.41 5.07
CA ASN A 85 17.82 -15.02 5.93
C ASN A 85 18.30 -13.58 5.74
N ARG A 86 17.68 -12.79 4.85
CA ARG A 86 18.02 -11.36 4.67
C ARG A 86 17.06 -10.50 5.48
N ALA A 87 17.59 -9.86 6.53
CA ALA A 87 16.81 -9.05 7.47
C ALA A 87 16.18 -7.79 6.85
N ASP A 88 16.67 -7.36 5.69
CA ASP A 88 16.28 -6.14 4.97
C ASP A 88 15.33 -6.39 3.80
N VAL A 89 15.02 -7.65 3.47
CA VAL A 89 14.12 -8.00 2.38
C VAL A 89 12.82 -8.50 2.97
N ALA A 90 11.67 -8.15 2.39
CA ALA A 90 10.39 -8.80 2.61
C ALA A 90 9.94 -9.51 1.33
N ILE A 91 9.42 -10.73 1.43
CA ILE A 91 8.91 -11.47 0.27
C ILE A 91 7.37 -11.43 0.28
N ALA A 92 6.79 -10.87 -0.79
CA ALA A 92 5.37 -11.00 -1.09
C ALA A 92 5.16 -12.14 -2.08
N TYR A 93 4.09 -12.91 -1.90
CA TYR A 93 3.69 -13.90 -2.90
C TYR A 93 2.71 -13.27 -3.89
N HIS A 94 3.03 -13.31 -5.19
CA HIS A 94 2.14 -12.86 -6.24
C HIS A 94 1.27 -14.03 -6.72
N THR A 95 0.00 -14.06 -6.33
CA THR A 95 -0.93 -15.18 -6.56
C THR A 95 -1.18 -15.44 -8.05
N THR A 96 -1.42 -14.40 -8.85
CA THR A 96 -1.71 -14.52 -10.29
C THR A 96 -0.50 -14.95 -11.12
N ARG A 97 0.66 -14.31 -10.90
CA ARG A 97 1.89 -14.61 -11.64
C ARG A 97 2.58 -15.88 -11.13
N ARG A 98 2.20 -16.37 -9.94
CA ARG A 98 2.86 -17.48 -9.21
C ARG A 98 4.36 -17.23 -9.02
N THR A 99 4.73 -15.95 -8.92
CA THR A 99 6.08 -15.45 -8.65
C THR A 99 6.12 -14.83 -7.25
N TYR A 100 7.31 -14.45 -6.82
CA TYR A 100 7.52 -13.75 -5.56
C TYR A 100 8.05 -12.36 -5.85
N LEU A 101 7.66 -11.39 -5.04
CA LEU A 101 8.15 -10.03 -5.09
C LEU A 101 9.06 -9.81 -3.88
N ALA A 102 10.35 -9.62 -4.13
CA ALA A 102 11.29 -9.18 -3.11
C ALA A 102 11.18 -7.65 -2.97
N VAL A 103 10.93 -7.18 -1.76
CA VAL A 103 10.74 -5.76 -1.43
C VAL A 103 11.80 -5.37 -0.39
N HIS A 104 12.69 -4.44 -0.73
CA HIS A 104 13.81 -4.05 0.12
C HIS A 104 13.45 -2.89 1.05
N GLN A 105 13.89 -2.99 2.30
CA GLN A 105 13.70 -1.98 3.36
C GLN A 105 12.25 -1.50 3.45
N ALA A 106 11.33 -2.45 3.32
CA ALA A 106 9.92 -2.15 3.15
C ALA A 106 9.30 -1.60 4.45
N LYS A 107 8.48 -0.57 4.29
CA LYS A 107 7.71 0.07 5.36
C LYS A 107 6.26 0.23 4.91
N GLY A 108 5.33 -0.29 5.70
CA GLY A 108 3.91 -0.07 5.51
C GLY A 108 3.53 1.27 6.11
N ILE A 109 2.77 2.07 5.37
CA ILE A 109 2.13 3.26 5.88
C ILE A 109 0.64 3.11 5.67
N SER A 110 -0.14 3.17 6.76
CA SER A 110 -1.59 3.02 6.70
C SER A 110 -2.30 4.25 7.24
N LEU A 111 -3.58 4.38 6.89
CA LEU A 111 -4.46 5.32 7.54
C LEU A 111 -4.56 5.00 9.04
N PRO A 112 -4.87 6.01 9.88
CA PRO A 112 -5.08 5.80 11.30
C PRO A 112 -6.26 4.84 11.57
N ASP A 113 -6.11 3.94 12.54
CA ASP A 113 -7.13 2.95 12.92
C ASP A 113 -7.95 3.36 14.16
N ASN A 114 -7.89 4.63 14.56
CA ASN A 114 -8.55 5.13 15.76
C ASN A 114 -9.99 5.62 15.49
N GLU A 115 -10.75 5.79 16.57
CA GLU A 115 -12.15 6.21 16.51
C GLU A 115 -12.37 7.56 15.83
N HIS A 116 -11.43 8.52 15.98
CA HIS A 116 -11.57 9.86 15.42
C HIS A 116 -11.49 9.81 13.89
N PHE A 117 -10.55 9.05 13.36
CA PHE A 117 -10.44 8.83 11.92
C PHE A 117 -11.63 8.04 11.37
N MET A 118 -12.15 7.06 12.13
CA MET A 118 -13.38 6.34 11.75
C MET A 118 -14.62 7.25 11.69
N LEU A 119 -14.74 8.21 12.61
CA LEU A 119 -15.81 9.22 12.56
C LEU A 119 -15.65 10.15 11.35
N LEU A 120 -14.41 10.53 11.03
CA LEU A 120 -14.12 11.32 9.83
C LEU A 120 -14.54 10.58 8.56
N LEU A 121 -14.19 9.29 8.42
CA LEU A 121 -14.61 8.47 7.29
C LEU A 121 -16.14 8.35 7.19
N LYS A 122 -16.84 8.26 8.33
CA LYS A 122 -18.31 8.29 8.36
C LYS A 122 -18.85 9.64 7.89
N ALA A 123 -18.25 10.76 8.27
CA ALA A 123 -18.65 12.08 7.78
C ALA A 123 -18.45 12.22 6.26
N PHE A 124 -17.41 11.60 5.71
CA PHE A 124 -17.17 11.57 4.26
C PHE A 124 -17.89 10.44 3.51
N SER A 125 -18.71 9.62 4.17
CA SER A 125 -19.25 8.39 3.57
C SER A 125 -20.04 8.63 2.28
N THR A 126 -20.80 9.73 2.21
CA THR A 126 -21.58 10.08 1.02
C THR A 126 -20.67 10.46 -0.15
N ARG A 127 -19.57 11.16 0.13
CA ARG A 127 -18.59 11.58 -0.88
C ARG A 127 -17.74 10.41 -1.38
N LEU A 128 -17.39 9.50 -0.48
CA LEU A 128 -16.61 8.30 -0.77
C LEU A 128 -17.46 7.15 -1.31
N MET A 129 -18.78 7.32 -1.39
CA MET A 129 -19.68 6.26 -1.84
C MET A 129 -19.35 5.83 -3.27
N GLY A 130 -19.12 4.53 -3.46
CA GLY A 130 -18.77 3.95 -4.75
C GLY A 130 -17.32 4.17 -5.17
N LYS A 131 -16.48 4.78 -4.32
CA LYS A 131 -15.05 5.00 -4.58
C LYS A 131 -14.19 3.96 -3.88
N HIS A 132 -13.04 3.67 -4.48
CA HIS A 132 -11.96 2.93 -3.84
C HIS A 132 -11.05 3.92 -3.13
N MET A 133 -10.52 3.54 -1.97
CA MET A 133 -9.63 4.38 -1.17
C MET A 133 -8.36 3.61 -0.83
N VAL A 134 -7.24 4.29 -0.97
CA VAL A 134 -5.91 3.77 -0.64
C VAL A 134 -5.72 3.88 0.86
N THR A 135 -5.86 2.74 1.53
CA THR A 135 -5.78 2.65 2.99
C THR A 135 -4.39 2.29 3.49
N ILE A 136 -3.55 1.71 2.63
CA ILE A 136 -2.20 1.26 2.92
C ILE A 136 -1.33 1.49 1.69
N VAL A 137 -0.11 2.00 1.89
CA VAL A 137 0.95 2.05 0.88
C VAL A 137 2.19 1.36 1.42
N ILE A 138 2.91 0.64 0.56
CA ILE A 138 4.20 0.03 0.89
C ILE A 138 5.30 0.89 0.28
N GLN A 139 6.08 1.57 1.11
CA GLN A 139 7.30 2.25 0.70
C GLN A 139 8.47 1.27 0.76
N CYS A 140 9.34 1.31 -0.25
CA CYS A 140 10.52 0.47 -0.32
C CYS A 140 11.62 1.17 -1.11
N SER A 141 12.87 0.74 -0.90
CA SER A 141 14.02 1.30 -1.63
C SER A 141 14.21 0.68 -3.00
N ASP A 142 13.82 -0.59 -3.15
CA ASP A 142 13.87 -1.35 -4.40
C ASP A 142 12.88 -2.52 -4.30
N PHE A 143 12.41 -3.00 -5.44
CA PHE A 143 11.64 -4.24 -5.53
C PHE A 143 11.92 -4.96 -6.84
N TYR A 144 11.89 -6.30 -6.81
CA TYR A 144 12.07 -7.12 -8.00
C TYR A 144 11.39 -8.47 -7.86
N SER A 145 11.01 -9.04 -8.99
CA SER A 145 10.47 -10.40 -9.02
C SER A 145 11.59 -11.43 -8.81
N VAL A 146 11.28 -12.48 -8.05
CA VAL A 146 12.15 -13.65 -7.86
C VAL A 146 11.39 -14.94 -8.17
N ASP A 147 12.12 -15.94 -8.62
CA ASP A 147 11.61 -17.29 -8.78
C ASP A 147 11.55 -18.05 -7.44
N ARG A 148 11.19 -19.34 -7.50
CA ARG A 148 11.10 -20.21 -6.31
C ARG A 148 12.46 -20.49 -5.66
N ASP A 149 13.53 -20.38 -6.42
CA ASP A 149 14.89 -20.63 -5.97
C ASP A 149 15.52 -19.35 -5.40
N GLY A 150 14.81 -18.22 -5.48
CA GLY A 150 15.27 -16.90 -5.03
C GLY A 150 16.15 -16.18 -6.06
N ASN A 151 16.21 -16.66 -7.30
CA ASN A 151 16.92 -15.96 -8.35
C ASN A 151 16.08 -14.77 -8.82
N ARG A 152 16.74 -13.63 -8.99
CA ARG A 152 16.12 -12.44 -9.57
C ARG A 152 15.68 -12.77 -11.00
N LEU A 153 14.39 -12.64 -11.25
CA LEU A 153 13.86 -12.65 -12.61
C LEU A 153 14.27 -11.31 -13.24
N GLY A 154 15.02 -11.37 -14.34
CA GLY A 154 15.58 -10.19 -15.00
C GLY A 154 14.52 -9.10 -15.19
N SER A 155 14.91 -7.85 -14.91
CA SER A 155 14.10 -6.67 -15.19
C SER A 155 13.83 -6.61 -16.68
N GLY A 156 12.66 -7.07 -17.13
CA GLY A 156 12.12 -6.64 -18.42
C GLY A 156 11.85 -5.15 -18.32
N ASP A 157 12.83 -4.34 -18.75
CA ASP A 157 12.74 -2.92 -19.12
C ASP A 157 11.65 -2.09 -18.44
N GLY A 158 11.90 -1.76 -17.17
CA GLY A 158 11.14 -0.74 -16.44
C GLY A 158 12.07 0.02 -15.52
N LYS A 159 13.04 0.75 -16.08
CA LYS A 159 13.88 1.68 -15.31
C LYS A 159 12.99 2.76 -14.70
N PHE A 160 12.64 2.63 -13.43
CA PHE A 160 12.30 3.77 -12.59
C PHE A 160 13.43 3.93 -11.59
N SER A 161 14.24 4.95 -11.85
CA SER A 161 15.31 5.37 -10.96
C SER A 161 14.68 5.92 -9.68
N ALA A 162 15.17 5.49 -8.52
CA ALA A 162 14.78 5.99 -7.20
C ALA A 162 15.02 7.51 -6.99
N ASN A 163 15.46 8.23 -8.03
CA ASN A 163 15.69 9.67 -8.00
C ASN A 163 14.45 10.51 -8.34
N ASP A 164 13.33 9.90 -8.76
CA ASP A 164 12.08 10.62 -9.07
C ASP A 164 11.12 10.73 -7.86
N LEU A 165 11.44 10.08 -6.74
CA LEU A 165 10.73 10.26 -5.49
C LEU A 165 11.41 11.37 -4.69
N ALA A 166 10.89 12.59 -4.80
CA ALA A 166 11.24 13.66 -3.87
C ALA A 166 11.04 13.15 -2.43
N PRO A 167 11.98 13.42 -1.49
CA PRO A 167 11.78 13.05 -0.11
C PRO A 167 10.58 13.82 0.44
N LEU A 168 9.49 13.12 0.75
CA LEU A 168 8.40 13.68 1.55
C LEU A 168 8.90 13.87 2.98
N THR A 169 9.45 15.05 3.25
CA THR A 169 9.53 15.60 4.60
C THR A 169 8.13 15.89 5.09
N PHE A 170 7.70 15.20 6.15
CA PHE A 170 6.49 15.51 6.91
C PHE A 170 6.61 16.85 7.62
#